data_AF-A0A7Y1TIY9-F1
#
_entry.id   AF-A0A7Y1TIY9-F1
#
_cell.length_a   1.000
_cell.length_b   1.000
_cell.length_c   1.000
_cell.angle_alpha   90.00
_cell.angle_beta   90.00
_cell.angle_gamma   90.00
#
_symmetry.space_group_name_H-M   'P 1'
#
loop_
_entity.id
_entity.type
_entity.pdbx_description
1 polymer ?
#
loop_
_entity_poly.entity_id
_entity_poly.type
_entity_poly.pdbx_seq_one_letter_code
_entity_poly.pdbx_strand_id
1 'polypeptide(L)'
;MDFKALLKFLRELDKNNSKEWMDRHRKTYHQLRDSFIQWLDGLDTRLAQIDPEYYPTPGKAGINRINNNLMFHPNKPVYKDHLGAGLDKAPKSADFYIQIGIRESLLAGGLWRPDPKRLRSIRDAIDYDGDAFLKILNKPSFKKVFGDLYED
;
A
#
# COMPACT_ATOMS: atom_id res chain seq x y z
N MET A 1 10.03 -14.12 3.33
CA MET A 1 9.43 -13.34 4.43
C MET A 1 8.66 -14.25 5.36
N ASP A 2 8.87 -14.14 6.67
CA ASP A 2 8.05 -14.81 7.68
C ASP A 2 6.95 -13.87 8.18
N PHE A 3 5.75 -14.03 7.62
CA PHE A 3 4.59 -13.22 8.01
C PHE A 3 4.08 -13.53 9.41
N LYS A 4 4.31 -14.75 9.95
CA LYS A 4 3.91 -15.08 11.32
C LYS A 4 4.76 -14.30 12.32
N ALA A 5 6.07 -14.25 12.09
CA ALA A 5 6.99 -13.44 12.90
C ALA A 5 6.66 -11.95 12.84
N LEU A 6 6.36 -11.42 11.65
CA LEU A 6 5.93 -10.03 11.49
C LEU A 6 4.66 -9.72 12.28
N LEU A 7 3.60 -10.52 12.10
CA LEU A 7 2.33 -10.30 12.78
C LEU A 7 2.46 -10.48 14.30
N LYS A 8 3.32 -11.39 14.76
CA LYS A 8 3.64 -11.50 16.20
C LYS A 8 4.28 -10.22 16.72
N PHE A 9 5.32 -9.71 16.04
CA PHE A 9 5.98 -8.46 16.42
C PHE A 9 5.00 -7.29 16.45
N LEU A 10 4.15 -7.15 15.43
CA LEU A 10 3.16 -6.07 15.37
C LEU A 10 2.14 -6.15 16.52
N ARG A 11 1.71 -7.36 16.94
CA ARG A 11 0.83 -7.52 18.11
C ARG A 11 1.53 -7.14 19.42
N GLU A 12 2.82 -7.45 19.57
CA GLU A 12 3.59 -7.05 20.74
C GLU A 12 3.81 -5.53 20.77
N LEU A 13 4.07 -4.92 19.60
CA LEU A 13 4.19 -3.48 19.44
C LEU A 13 2.89 -2.74 19.75
N ASP A 14 1.74 -3.24 19.28
CA ASP A 14 0.43 -2.63 19.54
C ASP A 14 0.13 -2.58 21.05
N LYS A 15 0.48 -3.64 21.79
CA LYS A 15 0.34 -3.70 23.26
C LYS A 15 1.34 -2.82 24.02
N ASN A 16 2.47 -2.48 23.40
CA ASN A 16 3.58 -1.75 24.04
C ASN A 16 4.03 -0.56 23.19
N ASN A 17 3.08 0.25 22.70
CA ASN A 17 3.34 1.26 21.67
C ASN A 17 4.05 2.51 22.23
N SER A 18 5.33 2.34 22.59
CA SER A 18 6.19 3.38 23.14
C SER A 18 7.57 3.34 22.48
N LYS A 19 8.27 4.48 22.48
CA LYS A 19 9.61 4.60 21.91
C LYS A 19 10.60 3.70 22.63
N GLU A 20 10.51 3.64 23.95
CA GLU A 20 11.38 2.85 24.82
C GLU A 20 11.25 1.35 24.51
N TRP A 21 10.02 0.88 24.26
CA TRP A 21 9.81 -0.51 23.86
C TRP A 21 10.39 -0.77 22.47
N MET A 22 10.14 0.10 21.49
CA MET A 22 10.71 -0.05 20.13
C MET A 22 12.24 -0.03 20.15
N ASP A 23 12.87 0.80 20.97
CA ASP A 23 14.33 0.89 21.07
C ASP A 23 14.93 -0.44 21.58
N ARG A 24 14.28 -1.10 22.54
CA ARG A 24 14.68 -2.44 23.00
C ARG A 24 14.49 -3.53 21.95
N HIS A 25 13.55 -3.37 21.03
CA HIS A 25 13.23 -4.37 19.98
C HIS A 25 13.71 -3.95 18.58
N ARG A 26 14.54 -2.91 18.50
CA ARG A 26 14.97 -2.28 17.25
C ARG A 26 15.63 -3.25 16.29
N LYS A 27 16.45 -4.17 16.81
CA LYS A 27 17.11 -5.21 16.01
C LYS A 27 16.09 -6.13 15.33
N THR A 28 15.11 -6.61 16.07
CA THR A 28 14.03 -7.46 15.54
C THR A 28 13.19 -6.71 14.50
N TYR A 29 12.85 -5.45 14.77
CA TYR A 29 12.15 -4.60 13.80
C TYR A 29 12.93 -4.47 12.49
N HIS A 30 14.23 -4.14 12.55
CA HIS A 30 15.04 -4.00 11.33
C HIS A 30 15.13 -5.31 10.54
N GLN A 31 15.32 -6.45 11.20
CA GLN A 31 15.33 -7.75 10.52
C GLN A 31 14.01 -8.04 9.79
N LEU A 32 12.87 -7.80 10.44
CA LEU A 32 11.54 -7.98 9.83
C LEU A 32 11.29 -6.99 8.69
N ARG A 33 11.69 -5.73 8.88
CA ARG A 33 11.59 -4.69 7.87
C ARG A 33 12.41 -5.04 6.63
N ASP A 34 13.65 -5.49 6.81
CA ASP A 34 14.53 -5.83 5.68
C ASP A 34 14.05 -7.09 4.95
N SER A 35 13.50 -8.07 5.68
CA SER A 35 12.85 -9.23 5.06
C SER A 35 11.57 -8.85 4.29
N PHE A 36 10.83 -7.84 4.77
CA PHE A 36 9.68 -7.29 4.06
C PHE A 36 10.12 -6.55 2.78
N ILE A 37 11.21 -5.78 2.82
CA ILE A 37 11.80 -5.13 1.64
C ILE A 37 12.20 -6.16 0.59
N GLN A 38 12.90 -7.24 0.98
CA GLN A 38 13.28 -8.29 0.04
C GLN A 38 12.06 -8.98 -0.60
N TRP A 39 10.98 -9.14 0.16
CA TRP A 39 9.73 -9.66 -0.39
C TRP A 39 9.08 -8.69 -1.37
N LEU A 40 9.12 -7.38 -1.10
CA LEU A 40 8.68 -6.35 -2.05
C LEU A 40 9.51 -6.36 -3.33
N ASP A 41 10.84 -6.49 -3.25
CA ASP A 41 11.71 -6.59 -4.44
C ASP A 41 11.34 -7.78 -5.33
N GLY A 42 11.03 -8.92 -4.70
CA GLY A 42 10.56 -10.11 -5.41
C GLY A 42 9.18 -9.93 -6.06
N LEU A 43 8.30 -9.16 -5.43
CA LEU A 43 6.99 -8.83 -5.99
C LEU A 43 7.11 -7.83 -7.14
N ASP A 44 7.92 -6.78 -6.98
CA ASP A 44 8.23 -5.77 -7.99
C ASP A 44 8.72 -6.42 -9.30
N THR A 45 9.67 -7.36 -9.18
CA THR A 45 10.19 -8.13 -10.32
C THR A 45 9.08 -8.92 -11.04
N ARG A 46 8.15 -9.52 -10.29
CA ARG A 46 7.06 -10.31 -10.87
C ARG A 46 6.02 -9.42 -11.56
N LEU A 47 5.69 -8.27 -10.97
CA LEU A 47 4.75 -7.32 -11.57
C LEU A 47 5.31 -6.73 -12.87
N ALA A 48 6.59 -6.38 -12.90
CA ALA A 48 7.29 -5.91 -14.11
C ALA A 48 7.30 -6.95 -15.26
N GLN A 49 7.13 -8.24 -14.97
CA GLN A 49 7.01 -9.28 -16.00
C GLN A 49 5.59 -9.44 -16.53
N ILE A 50 4.59 -8.99 -15.77
CA ILE A 50 3.17 -9.12 -16.11
C ILE A 50 2.71 -7.94 -16.98
N ASP A 51 3.15 -6.73 -16.65
CA ASP A 51 2.73 -5.51 -17.31
C ASP A 51 3.95 -4.74 -17.87
N PRO A 52 4.08 -4.61 -19.20
CA PRO A 52 5.17 -3.84 -19.84
C PRO A 52 5.20 -2.36 -19.46
N GLU A 53 4.09 -1.79 -18.98
CA GLU A 53 4.00 -0.39 -18.56
C GLU A 53 4.31 -0.18 -17.07
N TYR A 54 4.52 -1.27 -16.32
CA TYR A 54 4.83 -1.21 -14.90
C TYR A 54 6.14 -0.47 -14.63
N TYR A 55 6.13 0.41 -13.63
CA TYR A 55 7.28 1.19 -13.19
C TYR A 55 8.02 0.50 -12.02
N PRO A 56 9.24 -0.05 -12.25
CA PRO A 56 10.00 -0.72 -11.20
C PRO A 56 10.25 0.18 -10.00
N THR A 57 9.84 -0.30 -8.83
CA THR A 57 9.90 0.43 -7.57
C THR A 57 10.62 -0.45 -6.55
N PRO A 58 11.95 -0.27 -6.36
CA PRO A 58 12.70 -1.03 -5.38
C PRO A 58 12.03 -0.98 -4.00
N GLY A 59 11.95 -2.11 -3.31
CA GLY A 59 11.21 -2.26 -2.06
C GLY A 59 11.66 -1.27 -0.98
N LYS A 60 12.95 -0.89 -0.98
CA LYS A 60 13.50 0.14 -0.09
C LYS A 60 12.93 1.54 -0.37
N ALA A 61 12.59 1.86 -1.61
CA ALA A 61 11.95 3.11 -2.02
C ALA A 61 10.41 3.04 -1.88
N GLY A 62 9.83 1.85 -2.00
CA GLY A 62 8.39 1.61 -1.86
C GLY A 62 7.89 1.57 -0.42
N ILE A 63 8.69 1.07 0.52
CA ILE A 63 8.26 0.85 1.90
C ILE A 63 7.99 2.17 2.66
N ASN A 64 6.85 2.22 3.35
CA ASN A 64 6.49 3.33 4.22
C ASN A 64 7.18 3.21 5.59
N ARG A 65 7.33 4.34 6.29
CA ARG A 65 7.74 4.33 7.70
C ARG A 65 6.64 3.72 8.58
N ILE A 66 7.07 3.03 9.63
CA ILE A 66 6.19 2.47 10.66
C ILE A 66 5.59 3.54 11.58
N ASN A 67 6.21 4.72 11.72
CA ASN A 67 5.69 5.79 12.57
C ASN A 67 4.40 6.42 12.00
N ASN A 68 3.41 6.64 12.87
CA ASN A 68 2.27 7.48 12.54
C ASN A 68 2.71 8.95 12.41
N ASN A 69 1.97 9.71 11.60
CA ASN A 69 2.12 11.15 11.60
C ASN A 69 1.26 11.75 12.72
N LEU A 70 1.90 12.14 13.82
CA LEU A 70 1.22 12.70 14.99
C LEU A 70 0.98 14.20 14.88
N MET A 71 1.61 14.91 13.93
CA MET A 71 1.46 16.38 13.80
C MET A 71 0.01 16.80 13.54
N PHE A 72 -0.75 15.99 12.79
CA PHE A 72 -2.15 16.25 12.46
C PHE A 72 -3.13 15.37 13.24
N HIS A 73 -2.62 14.36 13.96
CA HIS A 73 -3.42 13.36 14.67
C HIS A 73 -2.70 12.93 15.97
N PRO A 74 -2.69 13.80 17.00
CA PRO A 74 -1.89 13.57 18.21
C PRO A 74 -2.35 12.35 19.02
N ASN A 75 -3.62 11.95 18.87
CA ASN A 75 -4.20 10.82 19.59
C ASN A 75 -3.87 9.45 18.95
N LYS A 76 -3.15 9.42 17.82
CA LYS A 76 -2.73 8.14 17.22
C LYS A 76 -1.59 7.51 18.02
N PRO A 77 -1.48 6.17 18.02
CA PRO A 77 -0.31 5.50 18.58
C PRO A 77 0.97 5.93 17.84
N VAL A 78 2.11 5.93 18.53
CA VAL A 78 3.41 6.36 17.97
C VAL A 78 3.76 5.56 16.71
N TYR A 79 3.51 4.26 16.75
CA TYR A 79 3.76 3.32 15.66
C TYR A 79 2.44 2.75 15.11
N LYS A 80 2.45 2.49 13.81
CA LYS A 80 1.40 1.78 13.10
C LYS A 80 1.41 0.30 13.49
N ASP A 81 0.25 -0.33 13.33
CA ASP A 81 -0.01 -1.75 13.57
C ASP A 81 0.16 -2.61 12.30
N HIS A 82 0.82 -2.04 11.29
CA HIS A 82 1.04 -2.63 9.97
C HIS A 82 2.35 -2.14 9.34
N LEU A 83 2.86 -2.92 8.37
CA LEU A 83 3.81 -2.43 7.38
C LEU A 83 3.07 -2.18 6.07
N GLY A 84 3.32 -1.00 5.48
CA GLY A 84 2.73 -0.60 4.21
C GLY A 84 3.82 -0.25 3.19
N ALA A 85 3.52 -0.43 1.91
CA ALA A 85 4.40 -0.07 0.80
C ALA A 85 3.59 0.35 -0.42
N GLY A 86 4.19 1.22 -1.23
CA GLY A 86 3.72 1.52 -2.58
C GLY A 86 4.65 0.91 -3.62
N LEU A 87 4.10 0.29 -4.66
CA LEU A 87 4.78 -0.21 -5.85
C LEU A 87 4.20 0.48 -7.10
N ASP A 88 4.86 0.34 -8.25
CA ASP A 88 4.47 1.06 -9.48
C ASP A 88 4.40 2.59 -9.30
N LYS A 89 5.37 3.17 -8.59
CA LYS A 89 5.32 4.58 -8.17
C LYS A 89 5.81 5.53 -9.27
N ALA A 90 5.29 5.38 -10.48
CA ALA A 90 5.57 6.30 -11.57
C ALA A 90 5.13 7.74 -11.21
N PRO A 91 5.95 8.77 -11.49
CA PRO A 91 5.58 10.15 -11.22
C PRO A 91 4.27 10.53 -11.90
N LYS A 92 3.32 11.08 -11.13
CA LYS A 92 2.01 11.49 -11.64
C LYS A 92 1.23 10.35 -12.33
N SER A 93 1.42 9.10 -11.88
CA SER A 93 0.59 7.94 -12.24
C SER A 93 -0.20 7.42 -11.03
N ALA A 94 -1.03 6.39 -11.24
CA ALA A 94 -1.57 5.54 -10.20
C ALA A 94 -0.47 4.64 -9.64
N ASP A 95 -0.67 4.11 -8.43
CA ASP A 95 0.26 3.16 -7.81
C ASP A 95 -0.50 1.96 -7.22
N PHE A 96 0.25 0.92 -6.83
CA PHE A 96 -0.27 -0.18 -6.03
C PHE A 96 0.12 0.02 -4.57
N TYR A 97 -0.86 -0.06 -3.67
CA TYR A 97 -0.64 -0.04 -2.23
C TYR A 97 -0.78 -1.44 -1.64
N ILE A 98 0.19 -1.83 -0.82
CA ILE A 98 0.23 -3.10 -0.11
C ILE A 98 0.37 -2.82 1.37
N GLN A 99 -0.46 -3.48 2.18
CA GLN A 99 -0.42 -3.40 3.62
C GLN A 99 -0.57 -4.78 4.25
N ILE A 100 0.33 -5.10 5.17
CA ILE A 100 0.24 -6.29 6.03
C ILE A 100 0.16 -5.82 7.48
N GLY A 101 -0.97 -6.07 8.12
CA GLY A 101 -1.28 -5.58 9.47
C GLY A 101 -2.06 -6.58 10.32
N ILE A 102 -2.15 -6.27 11.62
CA ILE A 102 -2.83 -7.15 12.59
C ILE A 102 -4.35 -6.96 12.64
N ARG A 103 -4.85 -5.81 12.18
CA ARG A 103 -6.29 -5.51 12.06
C ARG A 103 -6.80 -5.75 10.66
N GLU A 104 -6.05 -5.29 9.67
CA GLU A 104 -6.36 -5.42 8.26
C GLU A 104 -5.08 -5.67 7.46
N SER A 105 -5.24 -6.36 6.33
CA SER A 105 -4.25 -6.42 5.27
C SER A 105 -4.95 -6.05 3.98
N LEU A 106 -4.30 -5.21 3.16
CA LEU A 106 -4.91 -4.57 2.01
C LEU A 106 -3.98 -4.66 0.80
N LEU A 107 -4.57 -4.94 -0.34
CA LEU A 107 -3.98 -4.70 -1.65
C LEU A 107 -4.93 -3.76 -2.40
N ALA A 108 -4.43 -2.62 -2.83
CA ALA A 108 -5.19 -1.63 -3.56
C ALA A 108 -4.38 -1.10 -4.75
N GLY A 109 -5.07 -0.52 -5.73
CA GLY A 109 -4.43 0.16 -6.85
C GLY A 109 -5.24 1.40 -7.23
N GLY A 110 -4.56 2.47 -7.66
CA GLY A 110 -5.22 3.66 -8.15
C GLY A 110 -4.58 4.95 -7.66
N LEU A 111 -5.41 5.99 -7.51
CA LEU A 111 -4.97 7.31 -7.10
C LEU A 111 -5.51 7.67 -5.72
N TRP A 112 -4.62 7.67 -4.73
CA TRP A 112 -4.98 8.06 -3.38
C TRP A 112 -4.99 9.59 -3.23
N ARG A 113 -6.20 10.15 -3.01
CA ARG A 113 -6.44 11.58 -2.75
C ARG A 113 -5.68 12.51 -3.72
N PRO A 114 -5.91 12.41 -5.05
CA PRO A 114 -5.30 13.31 -6.01
C PRO A 114 -5.73 14.76 -5.74
N ASP A 115 -4.88 15.72 -6.12
CA ASP A 115 -5.21 17.14 -6.04
C ASP A 115 -6.43 17.50 -6.93
N PRO A 116 -7.12 18.63 -6.67
CA PRO A 116 -8.34 18.98 -7.40
C PRO A 116 -8.18 19.06 -8.92
N LYS A 117 -7.02 19.50 -9.42
CA LYS A 117 -6.76 19.60 -10.86
C LYS A 117 -6.69 18.22 -11.47
N ARG A 118 -5.96 17.30 -10.82
CA ARG A 118 -5.82 15.92 -11.29
C ARG A 118 -7.13 15.13 -11.19
N LEU A 119 -7.87 15.30 -10.09
CA LEU A 119 -9.18 14.67 -9.94
C LEU A 119 -10.16 15.10 -11.05
N ARG A 120 -10.19 16.40 -11.37
CA ARG A 120 -10.99 16.93 -12.49
C ARG A 120 -10.57 16.30 -13.82
N SER A 121 -9.26 16.28 -14.10
CA SER A 121 -8.72 15.66 -15.32
C SER A 121 -9.17 14.21 -15.53
N ILE A 122 -9.23 13.41 -14.45
CA ILE A 122 -9.67 12.01 -14.52
C ILE A 122 -11.17 11.94 -14.81
N ARG A 123 -11.96 12.78 -14.13
CA ARG A 123 -13.42 12.84 -14.33
C ARG A 123 -13.78 13.29 -15.74
N ASP A 124 -13.10 14.30 -16.27
CA ASP A 124 -13.32 14.78 -17.64
C ASP A 124 -12.97 13.69 -18.66
N ALA A 125 -11.92 12.90 -18.42
CA ALA A 125 -11.58 11.77 -19.29
C ALA A 125 -12.61 10.63 -19.23
N ILE A 126 -13.15 10.32 -18.04
CA ILE A 126 -14.23 9.33 -17.88
C ILE A 126 -15.53 9.84 -18.51
N ASP A 127 -15.84 11.12 -18.40
CA ASP A 127 -17.03 11.73 -19.04
C ASP A 127 -16.92 11.69 -20.57
N TYR A 128 -15.74 12.00 -21.10
CA TYR A 128 -15.48 11.97 -22.54
C TYR A 128 -15.47 10.55 -23.14
N ASP A 129 -14.90 9.57 -22.42
CA ASP A 129 -14.78 8.17 -22.87
C ASP A 129 -15.45 7.19 -21.88
N GLY A 130 -16.70 7.47 -21.55
CA GLY A 130 -17.48 6.70 -20.59
C GLY A 130 -17.69 5.25 -21.01
N ASP A 131 -17.82 5.00 -22.32
CA ASP A 131 -18.00 3.66 -22.86
C ASP A 131 -16.76 2.78 -22.63
N ALA A 132 -15.54 3.32 -22.76
CA ALA A 132 -14.32 2.57 -22.44
C ALA A 132 -14.26 2.21 -20.95
N PHE A 133 -14.62 3.15 -20.07
CA PHE A 133 -14.69 2.91 -18.64
C PHE A 133 -15.72 1.80 -18.30
N LEU A 134 -16.94 1.91 -18.82
CA LEU A 134 -17.98 0.90 -18.63
C LEU A 134 -17.57 -0.47 -19.19
N LYS A 135 -16.84 -0.51 -20.31
CA LYS A 135 -16.32 -1.76 -20.88
C LYS A 135 -15.31 -2.44 -19.94
N ILE A 136 -14.46 -1.67 -19.26
CA ILE A 136 -13.53 -2.20 -18.25
C ILE A 136 -14.31 -2.77 -17.06
N LEU A 137 -15.24 -1.99 -16.51
CA LEU A 137 -16.07 -2.41 -15.37
C LEU A 137 -16.91 -3.65 -15.67
N ASN A 138 -17.39 -3.79 -16.91
CA ASN A 138 -18.21 -4.93 -17.33
C ASN A 138 -17.41 -6.14 -17.81
N LYS A 139 -16.07 -6.08 -17.82
CA LYS A 139 -15.24 -7.24 -18.17
C LYS A 139 -15.46 -8.34 -17.12
N PRO A 140 -15.83 -9.58 -17.52
CA PRO A 140 -16.11 -10.66 -16.56
C PRO A 140 -14.97 -10.94 -15.58
N SER A 141 -13.72 -10.82 -16.06
CA SER A 141 -12.53 -10.97 -15.20
C SER A 141 -12.40 -9.86 -14.15
N PHE A 142 -12.83 -8.63 -14.48
CA PHE A 142 -12.80 -7.50 -13.56
C PHE A 142 -13.87 -7.68 -12.48
N LYS A 143 -15.12 -7.92 -12.87
CA LYS A 143 -16.22 -8.15 -11.92
C LYS A 143 -15.98 -9.33 -10.99
N LYS A 144 -15.37 -10.40 -11.49
CA LYS A 144 -15.02 -11.57 -10.67
C LYS A 144 -14.05 -11.21 -9.53
N VAL A 145 -13.17 -10.23 -9.73
CA VAL A 145 -12.14 -9.84 -8.75
C VAL A 145 -12.60 -8.69 -7.88
N PHE A 146 -13.22 -7.66 -8.46
CA PHE A 146 -13.52 -6.39 -7.79
C PHE A 146 -15.02 -6.15 -7.54
N GLY A 147 -15.91 -6.93 -8.15
CA GLY A 147 -17.36 -6.69 -8.09
C GLY A 147 -17.80 -5.52 -8.97
N ASP A 148 -18.79 -4.79 -8.50
CA ASP A 148 -19.29 -3.56 -9.12
C ASP A 148 -18.67 -2.32 -8.47
N LEU A 149 -18.97 -1.13 -9.01
CA LEU A 149 -18.56 0.12 -8.39
C LEU A 149 -19.16 0.22 -6.98
N TYR A 150 -18.35 0.71 -6.04
CA TYR A 150 -18.84 1.06 -4.72
C TYR A 150 -19.77 2.28 -4.83
N GLU A 151 -20.99 2.14 -4.32
CA GLU A 151 -21.92 3.25 -4.13
C GLU A 151 -21.72 3.80 -2.71
N ASP A 152 -21.33 5.07 -2.62
CA ASP A 152 -21.18 5.81 -1.35
C ASP A 152 -22.54 6.08 -0.67
#